data_AF-A0A8T5QQG9-F1
#
_entry.id   AF-A0A8T5QQG9-F1
#
_cell.length_a   1.000
_cell.length_b   1.000
_cell.length_c   1.000
_cell.angle_alpha   90.00
_cell.angle_beta   90.00
_cell.angle_gamma   90.00
#
_symmetry.space_group_name_H-M   'P 1'
#
loop_
_entity.id
_entity.type
_entity.pdbx_description
1 polymer ?
#
loop_
_entity_poly.entity_id
_entity_poly.type
_entity_poly.pdbx_seq_one_letter_code
_entity_poly.pdbx_strand_id
1 'polypeptide(L)' 'MGDELVKCQRCGAEIKSYSPMRKWCVECRHAISLEQAKARKLAKRNGSPKLN' A
#
# COMPACT_ATOMS: atom_id res chain seq x y z
N MET A 1 -3.61 23.22 9.74
CA MET A 1 -3.55 21.82 9.27
C MET A 1 -2.10 21.38 9.41
N GLY A 2 -1.75 20.61 10.45
CA GLY A 2 -0.37 20.20 10.69
C GLY A 2 0.02 19.06 9.76
N ASP A 3 1.10 19.22 9.00
CA ASP A 3 1.79 18.10 8.39
C ASP A 3 2.47 17.27 9.49
N GLU A 4 2.02 16.02 9.67
CA GLU A 4 2.67 15.08 10.58
C GLU A 4 3.71 14.26 9.81
N LEU A 5 4.90 14.09 10.38
CA LEU A 5 5.91 13.20 9.85
C LEU A 5 5.57 11.77 10.26
N VAL A 6 5.25 10.94 9.27
CA VAL A 6 5.02 9.50 9.48
C VAL A 6 6.13 8.71 8.82
N LYS A 7 6.48 7.56 9.39
CA LYS A 7 7.52 6.69 8.84
C LYS A 7 6.90 5.67 7.89
N CYS A 8 7.44 5.56 6.67
CA CYS A 8 7.03 4.53 5.74
C CYS A 8 7.38 3.15 6.28
N GLN A 9 6.39 2.26 6.40
CA GLN A 9 6.59 0.90 6.92
C GLN A 9 7.39 -0.02 5.98
N ARG A 10 7.59 0.36 4.72
CA ARG A 10 8.32 -0.45 3.72
C ARG A 10 9.79 -0.05 3.61
N CYS A 11 10.05 1.23 3.37
CA CYS A 11 11.42 1.73 3.15
C CYS A 11 12.00 2.47 4.37
N GLY A 12 11.19 2.79 5.38
CA GLY A 12 11.63 3.54 6.56
C GLY A 12 11.76 5.05 6.36
N ALA A 13 11.44 5.58 5.17
CA ALA A 13 11.53 7.01 4.89
C ALA A 13 10.53 7.83 5.72
N GLU A 14 10.95 9.00 6.19
CA GLU A 14 10.08 9.99 6.82
C GLU A 14 9.31 10.77 5.76
N ILE A 15 7.99 10.79 5.87
CA ILE A 15 7.10 11.43 4.90
C ILE A 15 6.17 12.39 5.61
N LYS A 16 6.04 13.59 5.04
CA LYS A 16 5.01 14.54 5.44
C LYS A 16 3.65 14.02 4.98
N SER A 17 2.75 13.81 5.94
CA SER A 17 1.40 13.35 5.69
C SER A 17 0.41 14.22 6.45
N TYR A 18 -0.67 14.61 5.77
CA TYR A 18 -1.82 15.26 6.40
C TYR A 18 -2.74 14.25 7.11
N SER A 19 -2.41 12.96 7.07
CA SER A 19 -3.21 11.91 7.67
C SER A 19 -2.31 10.90 8.39
N PRO A 20 -2.53 10.65 9.70
CA PRO A 20 -1.77 9.67 10.48
C PRO A 20 -2.00 8.23 9.99
N MET A 21 -3.10 7.99 9.26
CA MET A 21 -3.39 6.68 8.65
C MET A 21 -2.46 6.30 7.49
N ARG A 22 -1.59 7.20 7.02
CA ARG A 22 -0.73 6.92 5.87
C ARG A 22 0.45 6.05 6.27
N LYS A 23 0.42 4.78 5.84
CA LYS A 23 1.46 3.78 6.17
C LYS A 23 2.67 3.77 5.23
N TRP A 24 2.53 4.30 4.02
CA TRP A 24 3.54 4.19 2.97
C TRP A 24 3.79 5.51 2.22
N CYS A 25 5.05 5.72 1.81
CA CYS A 25 5.42 6.82 0.92
C CYS A 25 4.76 6.66 -0.45
N VAL A 26 4.74 7.71 -1.27
CA VAL A 26 4.11 7.70 -2.59
C VAL A 26 4.65 6.54 -3.44
N GLU A 27 5.97 6.37 -3.46
CA GLU A 27 6.66 5.34 -4.25
C GLU A 27 6.29 3.93 -3.78
N CYS A 28 6.45 3.66 -2.48
CA CYS A 28 6.12 2.36 -1.89
C CYS A 28 4.62 2.04 -2.03
N ARG A 29 3.75 3.05 -1.89
CA ARG A 29 2.30 2.91 -2.08
C ARG A 29 1.97 2.47 -3.49
N HIS A 30 2.61 3.05 -4.50
CA HIS A 30 2.41 2.66 -5.89
C HIS A 30 2.87 1.22 -6.13
N ALA A 31 4.09 0.87 -5.68
CA ALA A 31 4.61 -0.48 -5.81
C ALA A 31 3.70 -1.53 -5.14
N ILE A 32 3.25 -1.28 -3.90
CA ILE A 32 2.31 -2.17 -3.20
C ILE A 32 0.98 -2.28 -3.96
N SER A 33 0.47 -1.18 -4.49
CA SER A 33 -0.78 -1.19 -5.27
C SER A 33 -0.65 -2.08 -6.52
N LEU A 34 0.49 -2.01 -7.21
CA LEU A 34 0.80 -2.88 -8.36
C LEU A 34 0.94 -4.35 -7.94
N GLU A 35 1.62 -4.63 -6.83
CA GLU A 35 1.78 -5.97 -6.27
C GLU A 35 0.41 -6.59 -5.92
N GLN A 36 -0.46 -5.83 -5.25
CA GLN A 36 -1.83 -6.26 -4.94
C GLN A 36 -2.66 -6.46 -6.21
N ALA A 37 -2.55 -5.57 -7.21
CA ALA A 37 -3.26 -5.74 -8.47
C ALA A 37 -2.81 -7.01 -9.20
N LYS A 38 -1.50 -7.29 -9.21
CA LYS A 38 -0.93 -8.53 -9.77
C LYS A 38 -1.41 -9.76 -9.00
N ALA A 39 -1.40 -9.72 -7.67
CA ALA A 39 -1.90 -10.80 -6.82
C ALA A 39 -3.39 -11.08 -7.08
N ARG A 40 -4.23 -10.04 -7.20
CA ARG A 40 -5.65 -10.18 -7.55
C ARG A 40 -5.85 -10.79 -8.94
N LYS A 41 -5.07 -10.37 -9.94
CA LYS A 41 -5.10 -10.96 -11.29
C LYS A 41 -4.69 -12.43 -11.27
N LEU A 42 -3.65 -12.77 -10.51
CA LEU A 42 -3.21 -14.15 -10.35
C LEU A 42 -4.26 -15.01 -9.63
N ALA A 43 -4.88 -14.49 -8.57
CA ALA A 43 -5.97 -15.17 -7.85
C ALA A 43 -7.19 -15.42 -8.75
N LYS A 44 -7.54 -14.46 -9.62
CA LYS A 44 -8.58 -14.66 -10.64
C LYS A 44 -8.18 -15.72 -11.67
N ARG A 45 -6.93 -15.70 -12.16
CA ARG A 45 -6.44 -16.64 -13.17
C ARG A 45 -6.32 -18.06 -12.65
N ASN A 46 -5.85 -18.22 -11.41
CA ASN A 46 -5.74 -19.51 -10.73
C ASN A 46 -7.08 -19.98 -10.15
N GLY A 47 -8.20 -19.29 -10.43
CA GLY A 47 -9.52 -19.67 -9.99
C GLY A 47 -9.60 -19.85 -8.47
N SER A 48 -9.37 -18.80 -7.68
CA SER A 48 -9.62 -18.93 -6.25
C SER A 48 -11.13 -19.08 -5.99
N PRO A 49 -11.55 -20.15 -5.27
CA PRO A 49 -12.94 -20.40 -4.92
C PRO A 49 -13.50 -19.24 -4.12
N LYS A 50 -14.79 -18.96 -4.29
CA LYS A 50 -15.54 -18.00 -3.48
C LYS A 50 -15.29 -18.33 -2.01
N LEU A 51 -14.58 -17.45 -1.30
CA LEU A 51 -14.57 -17.47 0.16
C LEU A 51 -15.97 -16.96 0.55
N ASN A 52 -16.80 -17.88 1.04
CA ASN A 52 -18.12 -17.60 1.60
C ASN A 52 -18.03 -16.65 2.79
#